data_AF-A0A7W5KBZ1-F1
#
_entry.id   AF-A0A7W5KBZ1-F1
#
_cell.length_a   1.000
_cell.length_b   1.000
_cell.length_c   1.000
_cell.angle_alpha   90.00
_cell.angle_beta   90.00
_cell.angle_gamma   90.00
#
_symmetry.space_group_name_H-M   'P 1'
#
loop_
_entity.id
_entity.type
_entity.pdbx_description
1 polymer ?
#
loop_
_entity_poly.entity_id
_entity_poly.type
_entity_poly.pdbx_seq_one_letter_code
_entity_poly.pdbx_strand_id
1 'polypeptide(L)'
;MKGKNLAGSERDFRAGSGAASFRNKSPRMSLDEGDEPPPRVIRRKRMARPSRGRSPLARTVDMPRLYTATIAYADGDVMLQAFHASVACHPAQVVQRLRSRFGDDVLPVINLRQGFHPAAPIVIALVPEPVADMIRETERGSARPAALSFVVDIEQRIEI
;
A
#
# COMPACT_ATOMS: atom_id res chain seq x y z
N MET A 1 5.52 33.52 40.86
CA MET A 1 6.83 33.09 40.30
C MET A 1 6.57 32.74 38.83
N LYS A 2 6.69 33.65 37.84
CA LYS A 2 7.86 34.20 37.13
C LYS A 2 8.75 33.15 36.40
N GLY A 3 8.79 33.25 35.07
CA GLY A 3 9.79 32.68 34.13
C GLY A 3 9.16 32.43 32.74
N LYS A 4 8.98 33.40 31.84
CA LYS A 4 9.92 34.12 30.92
C LYS A 4 10.48 33.29 29.72
N ASN A 5 9.83 33.50 28.56
CA ASN A 5 10.24 33.74 27.16
C ASN A 5 11.69 33.51 26.62
N LEU A 6 11.69 33.39 25.27
CA LEU A 6 12.66 33.80 24.22
C LEU A 6 13.36 32.62 23.50
N ALA A 7 13.13 32.34 22.21
CA ALA A 7 13.39 33.07 20.94
C ALA A 7 14.83 32.91 20.39
N GLY A 8 14.95 32.61 19.09
CA GLY A 8 16.17 32.64 18.26
C GLY A 8 16.05 31.74 17.02
N SER A 9 15.68 32.25 15.84
CA SER A 9 16.49 32.95 14.79
C SER A 9 17.32 31.98 13.92
N GLU A 10 16.92 31.69 12.68
CA GLU A 10 17.17 32.42 11.41
C GLU A 10 18.60 32.29 10.82
N ARG A 11 18.62 32.00 9.50
CA ARG A 11 19.66 32.32 8.49
C ARG A 11 20.96 31.50 8.53
N ASP A 12 21.66 31.18 7.45
CA ASP A 12 21.67 31.46 6.00
C ASP A 12 22.60 30.37 5.41
N PHE A 13 22.52 30.02 4.12
CA PHE A 13 23.68 30.07 3.21
C PHE A 13 23.32 29.70 1.76
N ARG A 14 23.89 30.51 0.88
CA ARG A 14 23.66 30.68 -0.56
C ARG A 14 24.48 29.72 -1.44
N ALA A 15 23.91 29.50 -2.62
CA ALA A 15 24.51 29.54 -3.96
C ALA A 15 25.60 28.52 -4.38
N GLY A 16 25.32 27.86 -5.50
CA GLY A 16 26.30 27.21 -6.36
C GLY A 16 25.80 27.24 -7.82
N SER A 17 26.05 28.36 -8.48
CA SER A 17 25.89 28.57 -9.92
C SER A 17 27.16 28.13 -10.66
N GLY A 18 27.02 27.40 -11.77
CA GLY A 18 28.11 27.11 -12.71
C GLY A 18 27.56 26.40 -13.95
N ALA A 19 27.18 27.15 -14.98
CA ALA A 19 28.04 27.54 -16.11
C ALA A 19 27.93 26.53 -17.28
N ALA A 20 27.03 26.86 -18.20
CA ALA A 20 26.99 26.32 -19.56
C ALA A 20 28.14 26.91 -20.39
N SER A 21 28.80 26.06 -21.19
CA SER A 21 29.80 26.45 -22.18
C SER A 21 29.66 25.52 -23.39
N PHE A 22 29.01 25.97 -24.47
CA PHE A 22 29.57 26.57 -25.68
C PHE A 22 30.21 25.58 -26.67
N ARG A 23 29.59 25.52 -27.87
CA ARG A 23 30.22 25.53 -29.22
C ARG A 23 31.13 24.32 -29.58
N ASN A 24 31.17 23.79 -30.80
CA ASN A 24 30.99 24.40 -32.11
C ASN A 24 31.03 23.30 -33.19
N LYS A 25 30.30 23.53 -34.29
CA LYS A 25 30.72 23.38 -35.69
C LYS A 25 31.28 22.03 -36.18
N SER A 26 30.45 21.35 -36.97
CA SER A 26 30.83 20.68 -38.25
C SER A 26 31.73 21.62 -39.09
N PRO A 27 32.59 21.13 -40.02
CA PRO A 27 32.08 20.69 -41.33
C PRO A 27 33.00 19.79 -42.22
N ARG A 28 32.45 19.44 -43.40
CA ARG A 28 33.08 19.08 -44.71
C ARG A 28 33.40 17.59 -44.97
N MET A 29 32.71 17.01 -45.98
CA MET A 29 33.12 16.78 -47.40
C MET A 29 34.19 15.68 -47.48
N SER A 30 34.14 14.65 -48.32
CA SER A 30 33.57 14.50 -49.67
C SER A 30 33.76 13.05 -50.13
N LEU A 31 32.94 12.64 -51.12
CA LEU A 31 33.21 11.73 -52.25
C LEU A 31 33.87 10.36 -51.97
N ASP A 32 33.13 9.28 -52.22
CA ASP A 32 33.61 8.28 -53.20
C ASP A 32 32.43 7.48 -53.78
N GLU A 33 32.35 7.47 -55.10
CA GLU A 33 31.46 6.63 -55.90
C GLU A 33 32.10 5.25 -56.06
N GLY A 34 31.49 4.24 -55.46
CA GLY A 34 31.86 2.84 -55.65
C GLY A 34 30.60 2.00 -55.88
N ASP A 35 30.29 1.77 -57.15
CA ASP A 35 29.23 0.92 -57.66
C ASP A 35 29.52 -0.56 -57.34
N GLU A 36 28.90 -1.10 -56.29
CA GLU A 36 28.65 -2.55 -56.16
C GLU A 36 27.30 -2.79 -55.48
N PRO A 37 26.32 -3.42 -56.15
CA PRO A 37 25.07 -3.79 -55.49
C PRO A 37 25.30 -4.99 -54.56
N PRO A 38 24.94 -4.90 -53.27
CA PRO A 38 25.13 -6.01 -52.34
C PRO A 38 24.24 -7.20 -52.68
N PRO A 39 24.66 -8.44 -52.36
CA PRO A 39 23.84 -9.63 -52.58
C PRO A 39 22.52 -9.51 -51.81
N ARG A 40 21.42 -9.88 -52.47
CA ARG A 40 20.07 -9.90 -51.88
C ARG A 40 20.02 -10.88 -50.71
N VAL A 41 20.35 -10.39 -49.52
CA VAL A 41 20.07 -11.09 -48.27
C VAL A 41 18.55 -11.11 -48.12
N ILE A 42 17.97 -12.31 -48.29
CA ILE A 42 16.58 -12.60 -47.93
C ILE A 42 16.43 -12.26 -46.45
N ARG A 43 15.99 -11.02 -46.17
CA ARG A 43 15.54 -10.62 -44.84
C ARG A 43 14.31 -11.46 -44.54
N ARG A 44 14.52 -12.61 -43.89
CA ARG A 44 13.49 -13.26 -43.10
C ARG A 44 12.85 -12.14 -42.28
N LYS A 45 11.60 -11.80 -42.59
CA LYS A 45 10.77 -10.96 -41.72
C LYS A 45 10.83 -11.65 -40.36
N ARG A 46 11.72 -11.19 -39.48
CA ARG A 46 11.60 -11.48 -38.06
C ARG A 46 10.23 -10.92 -37.73
N MET A 47 9.27 -11.81 -37.56
CA MET A 47 8.01 -11.45 -36.93
C MET A 47 8.43 -10.71 -35.67
N ALA A 48 8.17 -9.41 -35.65
CA ALA A 48 8.27 -8.64 -34.44
C ALA A 48 7.37 -9.40 -33.46
N ARG A 49 7.99 -10.13 -32.53
CA ARG A 49 7.26 -10.65 -31.38
C ARG A 49 6.46 -9.47 -30.88
N PRO A 50 5.13 -9.58 -30.73
CA PRO A 50 4.38 -8.49 -30.15
C PRO A 50 5.11 -8.16 -28.85
N SER A 51 5.67 -6.96 -28.81
CA SER A 51 6.06 -6.34 -27.56
C SER A 51 4.82 -6.52 -26.70
N ARG A 52 4.88 -7.46 -25.74
CA ARG A 52 3.88 -7.55 -24.69
C ARG A 52 4.03 -6.23 -23.98
N GLY A 53 3.28 -5.24 -24.47
CA GLY A 53 3.01 -4.01 -23.78
C GLY A 53 2.53 -4.48 -22.43
N ARG A 54 3.43 -4.41 -21.44
CA ARG A 54 3.05 -4.39 -20.05
C ARG A 54 2.09 -3.22 -19.98
N SER A 55 0.80 -3.56 -19.98
CA SER A 55 -0.27 -2.61 -19.75
C SER A 55 0.12 -1.77 -18.52
N PRO A 56 0.07 -0.43 -18.60
CA PRO A 56 0.30 0.44 -17.44
C PRO A 56 -0.73 0.22 -16.31
N LEU A 57 -1.74 -0.62 -16.52
CA LEU A 57 -2.65 -1.09 -15.47
C LEU A 57 -1.93 -1.99 -14.44
N ALA A 58 -0.70 -2.44 -14.73
CA ALA A 58 0.14 -3.17 -13.78
C ALA A 58 0.95 -2.20 -12.90
N ARG A 59 0.31 -1.73 -11.81
CA ARG A 59 0.84 -1.22 -10.53
C ARG A 59 -0.03 -0.06 -10.03
N THR A 60 -1.30 -0.33 -9.74
CA THR A 60 -1.84 0.30 -8.53
C THR A 60 -0.96 -0.22 -7.40
N VAL A 61 -0.09 0.64 -6.87
CA VAL A 61 0.58 0.35 -5.60
C VAL A 61 -0.57 0.25 -4.61
N ASP A 62 -0.88 -0.96 -4.16
CA ASP A 62 -1.97 -1.21 -3.21
C ASP A 62 -1.68 -0.42 -1.95
N MET A 63 -2.33 0.73 -1.83
CA MET A 63 -2.15 1.65 -0.73
C MET A 63 -2.62 0.98 0.55
N PRO A 64 -1.87 1.06 1.66
CA PRO A 64 -2.32 0.50 2.93
C PRO A 64 -3.62 1.16 3.39
N ARG A 65 -4.60 0.32 3.71
CA ARG A 65 -5.93 0.71 4.20
C ARG A 65 -6.24 -0.03 5.48
N LEU A 66 -7.01 0.61 6.34
CA LEU A 66 -7.60 -0.07 7.49
C LEU A 66 -8.66 -1.06 6.99
N TYR A 67 -8.62 -2.27 7.54
CA TYR A 67 -9.66 -3.28 7.40
C TYR A 67 -10.14 -3.70 8.78
N THR A 68 -11.43 -3.97 8.88
CA THR A 68 -12.06 -4.50 10.08
C THR A 68 -12.75 -5.80 9.76
N ALA A 69 -12.68 -6.76 10.66
CA ALA A 69 -13.42 -8.01 10.58
C ALA A 69 -14.16 -8.26 11.88
N THR A 70 -15.37 -8.78 11.75
CA THR A 70 -16.18 -9.24 12.88
C THR A 70 -16.50 -10.70 12.67
N ILE A 71 -16.48 -11.46 13.77
CA ILE A 71 -16.74 -12.89 13.81
C ILE A 71 -17.76 -13.13 14.92
N ALA A 72 -18.83 -13.82 14.60
CA ALA A 72 -19.73 -14.44 15.58
C ALA A 72 -19.93 -15.88 15.15
N TYR A 73 -19.52 -16.80 16.02
CA TYR A 73 -19.53 -18.24 15.78
C TYR A 73 -19.99 -18.93 17.07
N ALA A 74 -20.74 -20.01 16.93
CA ALA A 74 -21.16 -20.84 18.06
C ALA A 74 -20.93 -22.30 17.66
N ASP A 75 -20.32 -23.06 18.55
CA ASP A 75 -19.97 -24.46 18.36
C ASP A 75 -20.06 -25.21 19.67
N GLY A 76 -20.91 -26.24 19.71
CA GLY A 76 -21.23 -26.96 20.93
C GLY A 76 -21.68 -26.03 22.05
N ASP A 77 -20.87 -25.99 23.11
CA ASP A 77 -21.06 -25.25 24.35
C ASP A 77 -20.25 -23.94 24.40
N VAL A 78 -19.69 -23.49 23.26
CA VAL A 78 -18.90 -22.25 23.20
C VAL A 78 -19.41 -21.31 22.13
N MET A 79 -19.68 -20.06 22.53
CA MET A 79 -19.86 -18.93 21.62
C MET A 79 -18.60 -18.08 21.57
N LEU A 80 -18.10 -17.84 20.36
CA LEU A 80 -17.00 -16.94 20.05
C LEU A 80 -17.54 -15.67 19.39
N GLN A 81 -17.22 -14.52 19.99
CA GLN A 81 -17.35 -13.22 19.35
C GLN A 81 -15.97 -12.57 19.25
N ALA A 82 -15.59 -12.12 18.07
CA ALA A 82 -14.31 -11.46 17.88
C ALA A 82 -14.41 -10.24 16.96
N PHE A 83 -13.56 -9.27 17.24
CA PHE A 83 -13.34 -8.09 16.43
C PHE A 83 -11.84 -7.99 16.11
N HIS A 84 -11.53 -7.78 14.84
CA HIS A 84 -10.18 -7.54 14.35
C HIS A 84 -10.14 -6.23 13.58
N ALA A 85 -9.09 -5.44 13.79
CA ALA A 85 -8.77 -4.28 12.97
C ALA A 85 -7.29 -4.30 12.64
N SER A 86 -6.93 -4.22 11.37
CA SER A 86 -5.54 -4.09 10.97
C SER A 86 -5.38 -3.32 9.67
N VAL A 87 -4.20 -2.75 9.47
CA VAL A 87 -3.85 -2.13 8.20
C VAL A 87 -3.24 -3.19 7.28
N ALA A 88 -3.67 -3.19 6.03
CA ALA A 88 -3.16 -4.09 5.00
C ALA A 88 -3.20 -3.39 3.63
N CYS A 89 -2.38 -3.87 2.70
CA CYS A 89 -2.49 -3.43 1.30
C CYS A 89 -3.67 -4.13 0.60
N HIS A 90 -4.00 -5.35 1.01
CA HIS A 90 -4.99 -6.19 0.36
C HIS A 90 -5.82 -6.98 1.39
N PRO A 91 -7.15 -7.15 1.19
CA PRO A 91 -8.01 -7.89 2.13
C PRO A 91 -7.55 -9.34 2.36
N ALA A 92 -6.95 -9.98 1.35
CA ALA A 92 -6.40 -11.33 1.48
C ALA A 92 -5.35 -11.47 2.61
N GLN A 93 -4.58 -10.41 2.90
CA GLN A 93 -3.63 -10.43 4.02
C GLN A 93 -4.35 -10.49 5.36
N VAL A 94 -5.50 -9.81 5.48
CA VAL A 94 -6.34 -9.82 6.68
C VAL A 94 -6.96 -11.20 6.85
N VAL A 95 -7.50 -11.77 5.76
CA VAL A 95 -8.03 -13.15 5.77
C VAL A 95 -6.95 -14.14 6.21
N GLN A 96 -5.72 -14.03 5.70
CA GLN A 96 -4.62 -14.91 6.11
C GLN A 96 -4.31 -14.78 7.60
N ARG A 97 -4.29 -13.56 8.16
CA ARG A 97 -4.09 -13.32 9.60
C ARG A 97 -5.21 -13.97 10.43
N LEU A 98 -6.46 -13.77 10.02
CA LEU A 98 -7.63 -14.34 10.71
C LEU A 98 -7.59 -15.88 10.68
N ARG A 99 -7.25 -16.45 9.53
CA ARG A 99 -7.10 -17.90 9.32
C ARG A 99 -6.02 -18.49 10.22
N SER A 100 -4.86 -17.81 10.32
CA SER A 100 -3.77 -18.23 11.21
C SER A 100 -4.12 -18.14 12.69
N ARG A 101 -5.02 -17.23 13.09
CA ARG A 101 -5.38 -17.00 14.50
C ARG A 101 -6.55 -17.84 14.98
N PHE A 102 -7.60 -17.96 14.16
CA PHE A 102 -8.88 -18.56 14.55
C PHE A 102 -9.16 -19.88 13.83
N GLY A 103 -8.29 -20.30 12.91
CA GLY A 103 -8.49 -21.50 12.10
C GLY A 103 -9.31 -21.26 10.83
N ASP A 104 -9.54 -22.33 10.08
CA ASP A 104 -10.30 -22.32 8.84
C ASP A 104 -11.82 -22.17 9.07
N ASP A 105 -12.30 -22.61 10.23
CA ASP A 105 -13.73 -22.72 10.52
C ASP A 105 -14.43 -21.37 10.64
N VAL A 106 -13.69 -20.30 10.93
CA VAL A 106 -14.25 -18.94 10.99
C VAL A 106 -14.43 -18.30 9.61
N LEU A 107 -13.76 -18.80 8.57
CA LEU A 107 -13.77 -18.14 7.25
C LEU A 107 -15.18 -17.95 6.64
N PRO A 108 -16.11 -18.91 6.75
CA PRO A 108 -17.46 -18.76 6.23
C PRO A 108 -18.29 -17.69 6.94
N VAL A 109 -17.93 -17.32 8.18
CA VAL A 109 -18.71 -16.41 9.05
C VAL A 109 -18.04 -15.05 9.25
N ILE A 110 -16.84 -14.83 8.73
CA ILE A 110 -16.16 -13.53 8.79
C ILE A 110 -16.92 -12.49 7.97
N ASN A 111 -17.25 -11.37 8.61
CA ASN A 111 -17.69 -10.14 7.94
C ASN A 111 -16.52 -9.16 7.88
N LEU A 112 -15.77 -9.22 6.77
CA LEU A 112 -14.61 -8.35 6.49
C LEU A 112 -15.07 -7.09 5.75
N ARG A 113 -14.61 -5.93 6.22
CA ARG A 113 -14.90 -4.62 5.66
C ARG A 113 -13.65 -3.77 5.56
N GLN A 114 -13.61 -2.87 4.58
CA GLN A 114 -12.64 -1.79 4.55
C GLN A 114 -13.13 -0.64 5.44
N GLY A 115 -12.23 -0.05 6.22
CA GLY A 115 -12.49 1.03 7.16
C GLY A 115 -13.12 0.56 8.48
N PHE A 116 -13.40 1.51 9.36
CA PHE A 116 -14.03 1.25 10.66
C PHE A 116 -15.53 1.52 10.65
N HIS A 117 -16.31 0.53 11.09
CA HIS A 117 -17.77 0.59 11.12
C HIS A 117 -18.28 0.54 12.57
N PRO A 118 -18.31 1.66 13.29
CA PRO A 118 -18.65 1.69 14.73
C PRO A 118 -20.08 1.25 15.03
N ALA A 119 -21.00 1.36 14.05
CA ALA A 119 -22.39 0.96 14.22
C ALA A 119 -22.65 -0.55 14.07
N ALA A 120 -21.62 -1.36 13.76
CA ALA A 120 -21.79 -2.80 13.65
C ALA A 120 -22.07 -3.41 15.04
N PRO A 121 -23.04 -4.34 15.20
CA PRO A 121 -23.44 -4.86 16.50
C PRO A 121 -22.28 -5.42 17.34
N ILE A 122 -21.40 -6.22 16.73
CA ILE A 122 -20.23 -6.79 17.41
C ILE A 122 -19.24 -5.70 17.84
N VAL A 123 -19.12 -4.62 17.06
CA VAL A 123 -18.24 -3.48 17.41
C VAL A 123 -18.79 -2.75 18.63
N ILE A 124 -20.09 -2.48 18.66
CA ILE A 124 -20.77 -1.84 19.81
C ILE A 124 -20.62 -2.69 21.07
N ALA A 125 -20.71 -4.01 20.95
CA ALA A 125 -20.62 -4.92 22.08
C ALA A 125 -19.20 -5.09 22.63
N LEU A 126 -18.20 -5.18 21.75
CA LEU A 126 -16.85 -5.60 22.12
C LEU A 126 -15.81 -4.48 22.20
N VAL A 127 -15.98 -3.38 21.47
CA VAL A 127 -14.92 -2.38 21.28
C VAL A 127 -15.13 -1.20 22.24
N PRO A 128 -14.27 -1.02 23.27
CA PRO A 128 -14.37 0.15 24.13
C PRO A 128 -14.14 1.44 23.34
N GLU A 129 -14.81 2.53 23.72
CA GLU A 129 -14.70 3.82 23.01
C GLU A 129 -13.25 4.31 22.82
N PRO A 130 -12.33 4.20 23.81
CA PRO A 130 -10.94 4.59 23.60
C PRO A 130 -10.22 3.79 22.50
N VAL A 131 -10.59 2.52 22.33
CA VAL A 131 -10.06 1.67 21.25
C VAL A 131 -10.66 2.07 19.91
N ALA A 132 -11.95 2.38 19.88
CA ALA A 132 -12.62 2.90 18.69
C ALA A 132 -11.98 4.21 18.20
N ASP A 133 -11.65 5.13 19.11
CA ASP A 133 -10.95 6.37 18.78
C ASP A 133 -9.56 6.14 18.20
N MET A 134 -8.79 5.22 18.79
CA MET A 134 -7.48 4.82 18.27
C MET A 134 -7.58 4.23 16.85
N ILE A 135 -8.60 3.40 16.60
CA ILE A 135 -8.85 2.82 15.26
C ILE A 135 -9.21 3.93 14.26
N ARG A 136 -10.09 4.86 14.62
CA ARG A 136 -10.46 6.02 13.78
C ARG A 136 -9.24 6.88 13.43
N GLU A 137 -8.35 7.13 14.39
CA GLU A 137 -7.13 7.89 14.13
C GLU A 137 -6.18 7.15 13.18
N THR A 138 -6.06 5.83 13.36
CA THR A 138 -5.26 5.01 12.47
C THR A 138 -5.85 4.93 11.06
N GLU A 139 -7.18 4.91 10.92
CA GLU A 139 -7.86 4.97 9.62
C GLU A 139 -7.46 6.24 8.85
N ARG A 140 -7.48 7.41 9.51
CA ARG A 140 -7.03 8.68 8.91
C ARG A 140 -5.56 8.66 8.52
N GLY A 141 -4.74 7.92 9.28
CA GLY A 141 -3.30 7.78 9.09
C GLY A 141 -2.86 6.58 8.26
N SER A 142 -3.78 5.79 7.68
CA SER A 142 -3.47 4.43 7.21
C SER A 142 -2.44 4.39 6.07
N ALA A 143 -2.33 5.47 5.28
CA ALA A 143 -1.35 5.56 4.18
C ALA A 143 0.11 5.63 4.65
N ARG A 144 0.36 5.89 5.94
CA ARG A 144 1.72 5.96 6.49
C ARG A 144 2.32 4.55 6.62
N PRO A 145 3.59 4.32 6.26
CA PRO A 145 4.22 3.01 6.41
C PRO A 145 4.18 2.46 7.85
N ALA A 146 4.28 3.35 8.85
CA ALA A 146 4.18 2.96 10.27
C ALA A 146 2.82 2.39 10.67
N ALA A 147 1.75 2.64 9.89
CA ALA A 147 0.44 2.10 10.17
C ALA A 147 0.35 0.60 9.86
N LEU A 148 1.26 0.02 9.07
CA LEU A 148 1.24 -1.41 8.70
C LEU A 148 1.44 -2.36 9.90
N SER A 149 2.04 -1.88 11.00
CA SER A 149 2.17 -2.65 12.23
C SER A 149 0.92 -2.56 13.12
N PHE A 150 -0.07 -1.75 12.77
CA PHE A 150 -1.29 -1.61 13.53
C PHE A 150 -2.14 -2.88 13.43
N VAL A 151 -2.39 -3.48 14.59
CA VAL A 151 -3.30 -4.61 14.76
C VAL A 151 -4.00 -4.45 16.10
N VAL A 152 -5.33 -4.61 16.09
CA VAL A 152 -6.18 -4.72 17.27
C VAL A 152 -6.98 -5.99 17.13
N ASP A 153 -7.00 -6.78 18.18
CA ASP A 153 -7.79 -7.98 18.28
C ASP A 153 -8.49 -7.99 19.63
N ILE A 154 -9.82 -8.14 19.60
CA ILE A 154 -10.65 -8.28 20.79
C ILE A 154 -11.47 -9.55 20.61
N GLU A 155 -11.52 -10.34 21.67
CA GLU A 155 -12.15 -11.65 21.65
C GLU A 155 -12.91 -11.86 22.96
N GLN A 156 -14.12 -12.39 22.83
CA GLN A 156 -14.94 -12.86 23.93
C GLN A 156 -15.37 -14.28 23.64
N ARG A 157 -15.03 -15.19 24.57
CA ARG A 157 -15.50 -16.57 24.60
C ARG A 157 -16.51 -16.71 25.73
N ILE A 158 -17.65 -17.31 25.44
CA ILE A 158 -18.72 -17.56 26.41
C ILE A 158 -19.03 -19.05 26.37
N GLU A 159 -18.94 -19.68 27.54
CA GLU A 159 -19.46 -21.04 27.77
C GLU A 159 -20.97 -20.94 27.94
N ILE A 160 -21.73 -21.79 27.23
CA ILE A 160 -23.19 -21.75 27.14
C ILE A 160 -23.84 -23.02 27.67
#